data_AF-A0A9W6ZNB3-F1
#
_entry.id   AF-A0A9W6ZNB3-F1
#
_cell.length_a   1.000
_cell.length_b   1.000
_cell.length_c   1.000
_cell.angle_alpha   90.00
_cell.angle_beta   90.00
_cell.angle_gamma   90.00
#
_symmetry.space_group_name_H-M   'P 1'
#
loop_
_entity.id
_entity.type
_entity.pdbx_description
1 polymer ?
#
loop_
_entity_poly.entity_id
_entity_poly.type
_entity_poly.pdbx_seq_one_letter_code
_entity_poly.pdbx_strand_id
1 'polypeptide(L)'
;MTASVQVEKSAVRAPGVPFLDSKSKDYFVDDETFLVSRDGGLGLELLELAGGRDDGFGITIVENVVKGSNAEKAGILAGDSIASVGIPSPSFVFGSGEILADVRDCECRDFDATIAVLSSIPEDVDCIVVNLKRVRRWPKIQLRGECEDEARAQRTFFTNSSPQLNTHRRNAPKAFQT
;
A
#
# COMPACT_ATOMS: atom_id res chain seq x y z
N MET A 1 11.88 -0.19 2.81
CA MET A 1 10.80 -0.30 3.79
C MET A 1 11.09 0.64 4.94
N THR A 2 10.09 1.33 5.48
CA THR A 2 10.23 2.23 6.64
C THR A 2 8.99 2.13 7.54
N ALA A 3 9.16 2.28 8.85
CA ALA A 3 8.03 2.51 9.76
C ALA A 3 7.65 4.00 9.76
N SER A 4 6.36 4.29 9.62
CA SER A 4 5.77 5.62 9.58
C SER A 4 4.64 5.70 10.60
N VAL A 5 4.34 6.89 11.12
CA VAL A 5 3.22 7.13 12.04
C VAL A 5 2.33 8.22 11.46
N GLN A 6 1.03 7.98 11.39
CA GLN A 6 0.06 8.99 10.95
C GLN A 6 -0.49 9.75 12.16
N VAL A 7 -0.47 11.09 12.10
CA VAL A 7 -1.00 11.95 13.16
C VAL A 7 -2.52 12.02 13.12
N GLU A 8 -3.09 12.00 11.91
CA GLU A 8 -4.53 12.10 11.68
C GLU A 8 -5.16 10.72 11.46
N LYS A 9 -6.41 10.56 11.91
CA LYS A 9 -7.18 9.35 11.69
C LYS A 9 -7.58 9.23 10.22
N SER A 10 -7.41 8.05 9.63
CA SER A 10 -7.95 7.73 8.30
C SER A 10 -9.04 6.66 8.38
N ALA A 11 -9.67 6.36 7.24
CA ALA A 11 -10.66 5.28 7.16
C ALA A 11 -10.07 3.89 7.47
N VAL A 12 -8.76 3.73 7.31
CA VAL A 12 -8.07 2.43 7.41
C VAL A 12 -7.13 2.38 8.62
N ARG A 13 -6.75 3.52 9.22
CA ARG A 13 -5.70 3.58 10.25
C ARG A 13 -6.03 4.50 11.42
N ALA A 14 -5.72 4.02 12.61
CA ALA A 14 -5.80 4.79 13.85
C ALA A 14 -4.59 5.75 13.96
N PRO A 15 -4.80 6.95 14.55
CA PRO A 15 -3.70 7.89 14.77
C PRO A 15 -2.70 7.33 15.79
N GLY A 16 -1.42 7.61 15.57
CA GLY A 16 -0.34 7.23 16.51
C GLY A 16 0.13 5.78 16.42
N VAL A 17 -0.50 4.93 15.60
CA VAL A 17 -0.07 3.55 15.40
C VAL A 17 0.97 3.50 14.27
N PRO A 18 2.17 2.94 14.49
CA PRO A 18 3.15 2.79 13.43
C PRO A 18 2.69 1.75 12.41
N PHE A 19 3.00 2.03 11.15
CA PHE A 19 2.70 1.17 10.03
C PHE A 19 3.87 1.16 9.04
N LEU A 20 3.90 0.14 8.22
CA LEU A 20 4.92 -0.08 7.23
C LEU A 20 4.62 0.73 5.96
N ASP A 21 5.62 1.44 5.48
CA ASP A 21 5.50 2.32 4.33
C ASP A 21 6.76 2.30 3.44
N SER A 22 6.64 2.92 2.27
CA SER A 22 7.74 3.19 1.36
C SER A 22 7.91 4.69 1.14
N LYS A 23 9.07 5.23 1.55
CA LYS A 23 9.48 6.59 1.16
C LYS A 23 9.83 6.72 -0.33
N SER A 24 10.06 5.61 -1.02
CA SER A 24 10.40 5.62 -2.44
C SER A 24 9.15 5.63 -3.31
N LYS A 25 9.13 6.50 -4.33
CA LYS A 25 8.05 6.58 -5.31
C LYS A 25 8.03 5.39 -6.27
N ASP A 26 9.12 4.62 -6.37
CA ASP A 26 9.18 3.43 -7.22
C ASP A 26 8.56 2.20 -6.55
N TYR A 27 8.23 2.25 -5.25
CA TYR A 27 7.71 1.12 -4.50
C TYR A 27 6.44 1.46 -3.73
N PHE A 28 5.61 0.46 -3.48
CA PHE A 28 4.47 0.52 -2.57
C PHE A 28 4.48 -0.67 -1.62
N VAL A 29 3.75 -0.54 -0.52
CA VAL A 29 3.51 -1.64 0.41
C VAL A 29 2.14 -2.21 0.09
N ASP A 30 2.12 -3.50 -0.25
CA ASP A 30 0.94 -4.29 -0.56
C ASP A 30 0.52 -5.12 0.65
N ASP A 31 -0.78 -5.34 0.78
CA ASP A 31 -1.39 -6.11 1.85
C ASP A 31 -1.78 -7.49 1.34
N GLU A 32 -1.13 -8.53 1.85
CA GLU A 32 -1.34 -9.91 1.44
C GLU A 32 -1.88 -10.73 2.60
N THR A 33 -2.83 -11.60 2.34
CA THR A 33 -3.41 -12.51 3.34
C THR A 33 -3.16 -13.94 2.90
N PHE A 34 -2.68 -14.78 3.81
CA PHE A 34 -2.40 -16.20 3.57
C PHE A 34 -3.05 -17.08 4.62
N LEU A 35 -3.66 -18.19 4.20
CA LEU A 35 -4.10 -19.25 5.10
C LEU A 35 -3.00 -20.31 5.17
N VAL A 36 -2.46 -20.57 6.36
CA VAL A 36 -1.30 -21.42 6.56
C VAL A 36 -1.63 -22.52 7.58
N SER A 37 -1.36 -23.77 7.23
CA SER A 37 -1.47 -24.89 8.17
C SER A 37 -0.36 -24.83 9.22
N ARG A 38 -0.69 -25.18 10.46
CA ARG A 38 0.23 -25.30 11.59
C ARG A 38 0.80 -26.71 11.78
N ASP A 39 0.30 -27.71 11.06
CA ASP A 39 0.78 -29.09 11.18
C ASP A 39 2.26 -29.20 10.77
N GLY A 40 3.12 -29.61 11.70
CA GLY A 40 4.57 -29.60 11.52
C GLY A 40 5.24 -28.22 11.56
N GLY A 41 4.51 -27.17 11.95
CA GLY A 41 4.98 -25.79 12.04
C GLY A 41 4.77 -24.97 10.76
N LEU A 42 5.08 -23.66 10.84
CA LEU A 42 4.90 -22.74 9.71
C LEU A 42 6.03 -22.85 8.68
N GLY A 43 7.28 -23.03 9.15
CA GLY A 43 8.48 -23.03 8.31
C GLY A 43 8.94 -21.63 7.88
N LEU A 44 8.85 -20.66 8.80
CA LEU A 44 9.35 -19.29 8.62
C LEU A 44 10.62 -19.10 9.44
N GLU A 45 11.63 -18.48 8.84
CA GLU A 45 12.80 -17.93 9.52
C GLU A 45 12.64 -16.42 9.57
N LEU A 46 12.72 -15.83 10.76
CA LEU A 46 12.43 -14.41 10.98
C LEU A 46 13.71 -13.66 11.33
N LEU A 47 13.82 -12.43 10.82
CA LEU A 47 14.92 -11.50 11.09
C LEU A 47 14.37 -10.12 11.43
N GLU A 48 14.92 -9.52 12.47
CA GLU A 48 14.69 -8.12 12.80
C GLU A 48 15.66 -7.21 12.03
N LEU A 49 15.11 -6.33 11.19
CA LEU A 49 15.90 -5.35 10.42
C LEU A 49 16.19 -4.06 11.20
N ALA A 50 15.28 -3.72 12.10
CA ALA A 50 15.35 -2.52 12.92
C ALA A 50 14.66 -2.83 14.25
N GLY A 51 15.39 -2.73 15.35
CA GLY A 51 14.89 -2.99 16.69
C GLY A 51 15.96 -2.71 17.74
N GLY A 52 15.90 -3.39 18.88
CA GLY A 52 16.78 -3.13 20.02
C GLY A 52 16.44 -1.85 20.80
N ARG A 53 15.20 -1.36 20.64
CA ARG A 53 14.64 -0.27 21.44
C ARG A 53 13.80 -0.85 22.56
N ASP A 54 13.84 -0.24 23.74
CA ASP A 54 13.06 -0.70 24.90
C ASP A 54 11.54 -0.41 24.80
N ASP A 55 11.06 0.10 23.65
CA ASP A 55 9.66 0.49 23.43
C ASP A 55 8.83 -0.58 22.70
N GLY A 56 9.41 -1.73 22.36
CA GLY A 56 8.70 -2.83 21.71
C GLY A 56 8.38 -2.59 20.23
N PHE A 57 9.02 -1.58 19.62
CA PHE A 57 8.86 -1.26 18.19
C PHE A 57 10.06 -1.71 17.38
N GLY A 58 9.76 -2.31 16.23
CA GLY A 58 10.77 -2.82 15.33
C GLY A 58 10.23 -3.12 13.94
N ILE A 59 11.03 -3.76 13.10
CA ILE A 59 10.64 -4.28 11.80
C ILE A 59 11.16 -5.70 11.69
N THR A 60 10.29 -6.65 11.96
CA THR A 60 10.54 -8.07 11.73
C THR A 60 10.09 -8.46 10.33
N ILE A 61 10.96 -9.17 9.60
CA ILE A 61 10.67 -9.72 8.28
C ILE A 61 10.84 -11.24 8.30
N VAL A 62 10.27 -11.89 7.30
CA VAL A 62 10.62 -13.24 6.89
C VAL A 62 11.98 -13.17 6.21
N GLU A 63 13.02 -13.65 6.87
CA GLU A 63 14.36 -13.77 6.28
C GLU A 63 14.37 -14.83 5.19
N ASN A 64 13.76 -15.97 5.49
CA ASN A 64 13.76 -17.14 4.64
C ASN A 64 12.53 -18.00 4.91
N VAL A 65 12.14 -18.80 3.91
CA VAL A 65 11.02 -19.73 3.98
C VAL A 65 11.54 -21.13 3.73
N VAL A 66 11.32 -22.03 4.68
CA VAL A 66 11.86 -23.40 4.61
C VAL A 66 11.22 -24.13 3.42
N LYS A 67 12.04 -24.72 2.57
CA LYS A 67 11.57 -25.47 1.39
C LYS A 67 10.69 -26.65 1.79
N GLY A 68 9.54 -26.78 1.14
CA GLY A 68 8.50 -27.79 1.40
C GLY A 68 7.57 -27.46 2.58
N SER A 69 7.78 -26.33 3.26
CA SER A 69 6.98 -25.92 4.41
C SER A 69 5.56 -25.47 4.03
N ASN A 70 4.73 -25.29 5.06
CA ASN A 70 3.38 -24.78 4.89
C ASN A 70 3.37 -23.31 4.45
N ALA A 71 4.32 -22.50 4.94
CA ALA A 71 4.50 -21.13 4.49
C ALA A 71 4.88 -21.02 3.01
N GLU A 72 5.79 -21.88 2.53
CA GLU A 72 6.17 -21.90 1.09
C GLU A 72 4.96 -22.25 0.22
N LYS A 73 4.20 -23.29 0.61
CA LYS A 73 2.99 -23.72 -0.10
C LYS A 73 1.90 -22.65 -0.14
N ALA A 74 1.80 -21.84 0.91
CA ALA A 74 0.85 -20.74 0.97
C ALA A 74 1.26 -19.55 0.08
N GLY A 75 2.53 -19.44 -0.33
CA GLY A 75 3.04 -18.34 -1.15
C GLY A 75 3.63 -17.17 -0.35
N ILE A 76 3.98 -17.41 0.92
CA ILE A 76 4.79 -16.48 1.71
C ILE A 76 6.20 -16.44 1.13
N LEU A 77 6.80 -15.25 1.05
CA LEU A 77 8.11 -15.03 0.45
C LEU A 77 9.07 -14.40 1.45
N ALA A 78 10.36 -14.65 1.26
CA ALA A 78 11.41 -13.90 1.92
C ALA A 78 11.27 -12.39 1.61
N GLY A 79 11.44 -11.56 2.63
CA GLY A 79 11.25 -10.11 2.58
C GLY A 79 9.84 -9.62 2.95
N ASP A 80 8.87 -10.51 3.12
CA ASP A 80 7.56 -10.15 3.68
C ASP A 80 7.70 -9.74 5.16
N SER A 81 6.90 -8.79 5.63
CA SER A 81 6.83 -8.41 7.05
C SER A 81 5.48 -8.80 7.64
N ILE A 82 5.47 -9.38 8.85
CA ILE A 82 4.22 -9.86 9.46
C ILE A 82 3.44 -8.67 10.01
N ALA A 83 2.22 -8.48 9.52
CA ALA A 83 1.34 -7.39 9.95
C ALA A 83 0.42 -7.83 11.09
N SER A 84 -0.21 -9.00 10.93
CA SER A 84 -1.07 -9.58 11.95
C SER A 84 -1.27 -11.07 11.72
N VAL A 85 -1.71 -11.75 12.76
CA VAL A 85 -2.09 -13.17 12.71
C VAL A 85 -3.45 -13.36 13.34
N GLY A 86 -4.25 -14.26 12.80
CA GLY A 86 -5.60 -14.52 13.29
C GLY A 86 -6.00 -15.96 13.13
N ILE A 87 -7.10 -16.32 13.79
CA ILE A 87 -7.71 -17.63 13.66
C ILE A 87 -8.82 -17.51 12.62
N PRO A 88 -8.83 -18.35 11.57
CA PRO A 88 -9.91 -18.32 10.59
C PRO A 88 -11.23 -18.64 11.30
N SER A 89 -12.27 -17.86 11.03
CA SER A 89 -13.62 -18.21 11.46
C SER A 89 -14.09 -19.46 10.71
N PRO A 90 -15.09 -20.22 11.21
CA PRO A 90 -15.64 -21.37 10.48
C PRO A 90 -16.22 -21.01 9.10
N SER A 91 -16.59 -19.74 8.90
CA SER A 91 -17.07 -19.21 7.63
C SER A 91 -15.97 -18.68 6.72
N PHE A 92 -14.71 -18.62 7.20
CA PHE A 92 -13.63 -17.96 6.49
C PHE A 92 -13.41 -18.60 5.12
N VAL A 93 -13.65 -17.81 4.08
CA VAL A 93 -13.29 -18.14 2.70
C VAL A 93 -12.09 -17.29 2.32
N PHE A 94 -11.01 -17.94 1.90
CA PHE A 94 -9.82 -17.24 1.45
C PHE A 94 -10.17 -16.28 0.29
N GLY A 95 -9.84 -15.00 0.47
CA GLY A 95 -10.15 -13.95 -0.51
C GLY A 95 -11.56 -13.34 -0.43
N SER A 96 -12.42 -13.74 0.52
CA SER A 96 -13.77 -13.17 0.66
C SER A 96 -13.83 -11.82 1.37
N GLY A 97 -12.70 -11.34 1.92
CA GLY A 97 -12.65 -10.09 2.69
C GLY A 97 -13.37 -10.17 4.05
N GLU A 98 -13.68 -11.37 4.52
CA GLU A 98 -14.33 -11.59 5.82
C GLU A 98 -13.43 -11.21 7.01
N ILE A 99 -14.09 -10.77 8.08
CA ILE A 99 -13.44 -10.40 9.34
C ILE A 99 -12.98 -11.68 10.04
N LEU A 100 -11.67 -11.80 10.20
CA LEU A 100 -11.01 -12.84 10.97
C LEU A 100 -11.44 -12.77 12.44
N ALA A 101 -11.60 -13.93 13.08
CA ALA A 101 -11.75 -13.99 14.51
C ALA A 101 -10.36 -13.82 15.17
N ASP A 102 -10.32 -13.08 16.28
CA ASP A 102 -9.15 -13.03 17.16
C ASP A 102 -7.85 -12.60 16.44
N VAL A 103 -7.93 -11.49 15.68
CA VAL A 103 -6.78 -10.87 15.02
C VAL A 103 -5.87 -10.24 16.05
N ARG A 104 -4.59 -10.61 15.98
CA ARG A 104 -3.51 -10.09 16.81
C ARG A 104 -2.55 -9.33 15.93
N ASP A 105 -2.48 -8.02 16.13
CA ASP A 105 -1.59 -7.15 15.36
C ASP A 105 -0.15 -7.25 15.85
N CYS A 106 0.78 -7.35 14.91
CA CYS A 106 2.22 -7.32 15.17
C CYS A 106 3.00 -6.48 14.14
N GLU A 107 2.30 -5.64 13.37
CA GLU A 107 2.92 -4.69 12.46
C GLU A 107 3.84 -3.73 13.22
N CYS A 108 5.03 -3.50 12.67
CA CYS A 108 6.06 -2.63 13.25
C CYS A 108 6.46 -3.00 14.69
N ARG A 109 6.38 -4.28 15.05
CA ARG A 109 6.87 -4.82 16.31
C ARG A 109 8.27 -5.40 16.18
N ASP A 110 8.98 -5.42 17.31
CA ASP A 110 10.27 -6.08 17.43
C ASP A 110 10.13 -7.60 17.34
N PHE A 111 11.27 -8.29 17.26
CA PHE A 111 11.30 -9.74 17.12
C PHE A 111 10.53 -10.43 18.25
N ASP A 112 10.80 -10.04 19.49
CA ASP A 112 10.25 -10.68 20.68
C ASP A 112 8.73 -10.51 20.77
N ALA A 113 8.20 -9.32 20.47
CA ALA A 113 6.77 -9.09 20.43
C ALA A 113 6.10 -9.83 19.26
N THR A 114 6.74 -9.91 18.08
CA THR A 114 6.24 -10.71 16.96
C THR A 114 6.16 -12.20 17.34
N ILE A 115 7.21 -12.75 17.98
CA ILE A 115 7.21 -14.13 18.46
C ILE A 115 6.17 -14.35 19.56
N ALA A 116 6.01 -13.41 20.48
CA ALA A 116 4.99 -13.48 21.53
C ALA A 116 3.58 -13.56 20.93
N VAL A 117 3.29 -12.76 19.90
CA VAL A 117 2.02 -12.79 19.19
C VAL A 117 1.81 -14.15 18.49
N LEU A 118 2.81 -14.65 17.76
CA LEU A 118 2.74 -15.97 17.12
C LEU A 118 2.53 -17.12 18.13
N SER A 119 3.21 -17.02 19.28
CA SER A 119 3.14 -18.03 20.35
C SER A 119 1.84 -17.97 21.14
N SER A 120 1.12 -16.84 21.10
CA SER A 120 -0.15 -16.67 21.80
C SER A 120 -1.33 -17.35 21.11
N ILE A 121 -1.15 -17.86 19.90
CA ILE A 121 -2.20 -18.58 19.16
C ILE A 121 -2.30 -20.00 19.74
N PRO A 122 -3.50 -20.45 20.16
CA PRO A 122 -3.72 -21.80 20.70
C PRO A 122 -3.19 -22.93 19.80
N GLU A 123 -2.67 -23.98 20.42
CA GLU A 123 -2.06 -25.13 19.71
C GLU A 123 -3.07 -26.06 19.04
N ASP A 124 -4.35 -26.00 19.45
CA ASP A 124 -5.45 -26.81 18.91
C ASP A 124 -6.00 -26.28 17.58
N VAL A 125 -5.42 -25.21 17.05
CA VAL A 125 -5.81 -24.59 15.78
C VAL A 125 -4.98 -25.16 14.62
N ASP A 126 -5.65 -25.84 13.69
CA ASP A 126 -5.00 -26.48 12.53
C ASP A 126 -4.43 -25.48 11.51
N CYS A 127 -5.09 -24.32 11.36
CA CYS A 127 -4.77 -23.32 10.35
C CYS A 127 -4.85 -21.92 10.94
N ILE A 128 -3.92 -21.05 10.56
CA ILE A 128 -3.92 -19.64 10.91
C ILE A 128 -3.96 -18.77 9.68
N VAL A 129 -4.49 -17.57 9.83
CA VAL A 129 -4.40 -16.54 8.80
C VAL A 129 -3.26 -15.61 9.16
N VAL A 130 -2.34 -15.44 8.21
CA VAL A 130 -1.18 -14.57 8.33
C VAL A 130 -1.35 -13.42 7.35
N ASN A 131 -1.47 -12.20 7.88
CA ASN A 131 -1.48 -10.99 7.07
C ASN A 131 -0.06 -10.44 7.01
N LEU A 132 0.41 -10.18 5.80
CA LEU A 132 1.77 -9.77 5.50
C LEU A 132 1.76 -8.44 4.75
N LYS A 133 2.79 -7.64 5.00
CA LYS A 133 3.14 -6.49 4.17
C LYS A 133 4.24 -6.87 3.21
N ARG A 134 3.99 -6.69 1.91
CA ARG A 134 4.97 -6.96 0.84
C ARG A 134 5.36 -5.68 0.13
N VAL A 135 6.65 -5.37 0.06
CA VAL A 135 7.13 -4.23 -0.73
C VAL A 135 7.19 -4.64 -2.20
N ARG A 136 6.37 -4.02 -3.04
CA ARG A 136 6.35 -4.24 -4.48
C ARG A 136 6.81 -3.00 -5.22
N ARG A 137 7.38 -3.20 -6.41
CA ARG A 137 7.72 -2.10 -7.31
C ARG A 137 6.46 -1.67 -8.07
N TRP A 138 6.23 -0.36 -8.20
CA TRP A 138 5.19 0.15 -9.07
C TRP A 138 5.43 -0.32 -10.53
N PRO A 139 4.40 -0.87 -11.20
CA PRO A 139 4.51 -1.20 -12.60
C PRO A 139 4.74 0.08 -13.42
N LYS A 140 5.78 0.09 -14.25
CA LYS A 140 6.07 1.19 -15.17
C LYS A 140 5.28 0.97 -16.46
N ILE A 141 4.10 1.58 -16.55
CA ILE A 141 3.26 1.52 -17.76
C ILE A 141 3.67 2.68 -18.68
N GLN A 142 4.11 2.36 -19.90
CA GLN A 142 4.34 3.37 -20.94
C GLN A 142 3.06 3.54 -21.75
N LEU A 143 2.34 4.64 -21.54
CA LEU A 143 1.19 5.00 -22.37
C LEU A 143 1.70 5.71 -23.63
N ARG A 144 1.45 5.12 -24.80
CA ARG A 144 1.54 5.85 -26.08
C ARG A 144 0.15 6.39 -26.39
N GLY A 145 -0.02 7.71 -26.21
CA GLY A 145 -1.21 8.39 -26.68
C GLY A 145 -1.04 8.70 -28.17
N GLU A 146 -1.82 8.06 -29.02
CA GLU A 146 -2.07 8.58 -30.36
C GLU A 146 -3.13 9.67 -30.22
N CYS A 147 -2.73 10.90 -30.51
CA CYS A 147 -3.64 12.03 -30.59
C CYS A 147 -4.07 12.12 -32.06
N GLU A 148 -5.28 11.64 -32.37
CA GLU A 148 -5.92 11.96 -33.65
C GLU A 148 -6.47 13.38 -33.56
N ASP A 149 -5.65 14.37 -33.93
CA ASP A 149 -6.10 15.74 -34.08
C ASP A 149 -6.15 16.15 -35.56
N GLU A 150 -7.33 16.66 -35.92
CA GLU A 150 -7.70 17.50 -37.07
C GLU A 150 -8.15 16.86 -38.40
N ALA A 151 -9.45 16.54 -38.48
CA ALA A 151 -10.27 16.86 -39.67
C ALA A 151 -11.79 16.92 -39.37
N ARG A 152 -12.25 17.83 -38.50
CA ARG A 152 -13.66 18.26 -38.54
C ARG A 152 -13.91 19.68 -38.07
N ALA A 153 -13.28 20.64 -38.75
CA ALA A 153 -13.85 21.97 -38.85
C ALA A 153 -15.15 21.88 -39.67
N GLN A 154 -16.30 21.84 -39.01
CA GLN A 154 -17.60 22.37 -39.47
C GLN A 154 -18.71 22.03 -38.46
N ARG A 155 -19.10 23.02 -37.65
CA ARG A 155 -20.50 23.46 -37.43
C ARG A 155 -20.61 24.36 -36.20
N THR A 156 -20.67 25.66 -36.49
CA THR A 156 -21.64 26.63 -35.97
C THR A 156 -22.27 26.36 -34.61
N PHE A 157 -21.95 27.20 -33.61
CA PHE A 157 -22.95 27.73 -32.69
C PHE A 157 -22.72 29.22 -32.44
N PHE A 158 -23.74 29.99 -32.79
CA PHE A 158 -23.96 31.38 -32.41
C PHE A 158 -24.03 31.53 -30.89
N THR A 159 -23.47 32.62 -30.36
CA THR A 159 -24.25 33.48 -29.43
C THR A 159 -23.80 34.93 -29.55
N ASN A 160 -24.79 35.78 -29.85
CA ASN A 160 -24.77 37.23 -29.77
C ASN A 160 -24.35 37.73 -28.38
N SER A 161 -23.56 38.80 -28.35
CA SER A 161 -23.83 39.99 -27.52
C SER A 161 -22.88 41.13 -27.90
N SER A 162 -23.42 42.09 -28.65
CA SER A 162 -22.92 43.47 -28.72
C SER A 162 -23.75 44.33 -27.75
N PRO A 163 -23.45 45.63 -27.54
CA PRO A 163 -22.18 46.38 -27.66
C PRO A 163 -21.91 47.21 -26.36
N GLN A 164 -20.80 47.97 -26.28
CA GLN A 164 -20.71 49.36 -25.71
C GLN A 164 -19.28 49.89 -25.95
N LEU A 165 -19.12 50.84 -26.88
CA LEU A 165 -18.97 52.30 -26.68
C LEU A 165 -17.56 52.79 -26.25
N ASN A 166 -16.76 53.10 -27.28
CA ASN A 166 -16.15 54.41 -27.57
C ASN A 166 -15.58 55.23 -26.40
N THR A 167 -14.24 55.38 -26.32
CA THR A 167 -13.61 56.64 -25.91
C THR A 167 -12.24 56.87 -26.55
N HIS A 168 -12.03 58.14 -26.90
CA HIS A 168 -10.88 58.83 -27.46
C HIS A 168 -9.48 58.45 -26.94
N ARG A 169 -8.49 58.50 -27.85
CA ARG A 169 -7.41 59.52 -27.82
C ARG A 169 -6.70 59.65 -29.18
N ARG A 170 -6.61 60.89 -29.66
CA ARG A 170 -5.90 61.32 -30.87
C ARG A 170 -4.42 61.63 -30.57
N ASN A 171 -3.66 61.68 -31.67
CA ASN A 171 -2.45 62.47 -31.98
C ASN A 171 -1.08 61.76 -32.02
N ALA A 172 -0.71 61.33 -33.25
CA ALA A 172 0.33 61.93 -34.14
C ALA A 172 1.81 61.93 -33.71
N PRO A 173 2.79 62.24 -34.60
CA PRO A 173 2.96 61.92 -36.05
C PRO A 173 4.40 61.44 -36.39
N LYS A 174 4.62 60.82 -37.57
CA LYS A 174 5.92 60.80 -38.32
C LYS A 174 5.60 60.68 -39.82
N ALA A 175 5.82 61.73 -40.63
CA ALA A 175 7.07 62.12 -41.31
C ALA A 175 7.45 61.18 -42.47
N PHE A 176 7.39 61.65 -43.73
CA PHE A 176 8.54 61.89 -44.62
C PHE A 176 8.11 62.27 -46.06
N GLN A 177 8.81 63.28 -46.62
CA GLN A 177 9.35 63.46 -48.00
C GLN A 177 8.47 63.10 -49.23
N THR A 178 8.41 63.87 -50.32
CA THR A 178 9.28 64.89 -50.94
C THR A 178 8.42 65.91 -51.67
#